data_AF-A0AAD6UP56-F1
#
_entry.id   AF-A0AAD6UP56-F1
#
_cell.length_a   1.000
_cell.length_b   1.000
_cell.length_c   1.000
_cell.angle_alpha   90.00
_cell.angle_beta   90.00
_cell.angle_gamma   90.00
#
_symmetry.space_group_name_H-M   'P 1'
#
loop_
_entity.id
_entity.type
_entity.pdbx_description
1 polymer ?
#
loop_
_entity_poly.entity_id
_entity_poly.type
_entity_poly.pdbx_seq_one_letter_code
_entity_poly.pdbx_strand_id
1 'polypeptide(L)'
;SIRTPDDFLKAIGRSCNTKLSIESWDEFWRQDGAQLKSAGVGVSDRRYILSCMEKYRSGFAIDDFAHEPRPKKTVRGWGPSVQNGKRIRSRRDPKKSKRKTPN
;
A
#
# COMPACT_ATOMS: atom_id res chain seq x y z
N SER A 1 7.79 17.29 -14.71
CA SER A 1 7.50 16.64 -15.99
C SER A 1 8.14 15.27 -16.02
N ILE A 2 7.40 14.26 -16.46
CA ILE A 2 7.85 12.86 -16.51
C ILE A 2 8.52 12.62 -17.86
N ARG A 3 9.77 12.15 -17.84
CA ARG A 3 10.56 11.92 -19.05
C ARG A 3 10.86 10.43 -19.26
N THR A 4 10.97 9.68 -18.18
CA THR A 4 11.31 8.26 -18.20
C THR A 4 10.23 7.41 -17.52
N PRO A 5 10.15 6.10 -17.84
CA PRO A 5 9.29 5.17 -17.09
C PRO A 5 9.63 5.14 -15.59
N ASP A 6 10.91 5.28 -15.24
CA ASP A 6 11.35 5.34 -13.84
C ASP A 6 10.83 6.61 -13.14
N ASP A 7 10.80 7.76 -13.82
CA ASP A 7 10.17 8.98 -13.28
C ASP A 7 8.68 8.76 -12.99
N PHE A 8 7.98 8.02 -13.88
CA PHE A 8 6.58 7.68 -13.68
C PHE A 8 6.40 6.78 -12.46
N LEU A 9 7.22 5.73 -12.35
CA LEU A 9 7.18 4.80 -11.22
C LEU A 9 7.52 5.47 -9.87
N LYS A 10 8.39 6.49 -9.90
CA LYS A 10 8.65 7.37 -8.74
C LYS A 10 7.45 8.25 -8.42
N ALA A 11 6.84 8.88 -9.43
CA ALA A 11 5.72 9.81 -9.27
C ALA A 11 4.47 9.12 -8.69
N ILE A 12 4.16 7.89 -9.11
CA ILE A 12 3.01 7.16 -8.56
C ILE A 12 3.25 6.63 -7.13
N GLY A 13 4.49 6.64 -6.62
CA GLY A 13 4.82 6.24 -5.25
C GLY A 13 4.82 4.73 -5.00
N ARG A 14 4.53 4.32 -3.76
CA ARG A 14 4.54 2.91 -3.24
C ARG A 14 5.83 2.14 -3.50
N SER A 15 6.94 2.84 -3.67
CA SER A 15 8.24 2.26 -4.05
C SER A 15 8.10 1.38 -5.29
N CYS A 16 7.28 1.79 -6.26
CA CYS A 16 7.09 1.03 -7.50
C CYS A 16 8.37 1.01 -8.35
N ASN A 17 9.18 2.07 -8.29
CA ASN A 17 10.47 2.17 -8.98
C ASN A 17 11.50 1.11 -8.54
N THR A 18 11.43 0.63 -7.30
CA THR A 18 12.35 -0.42 -6.81
C THR A 18 11.87 -1.83 -7.15
N LYS A 19 10.63 -1.97 -7.65
CA LYS A 19 9.98 -3.27 -7.88
C LYS A 19 9.94 -3.63 -9.37
N LEU A 20 9.99 -2.63 -10.24
CA LEU A 20 9.96 -2.78 -11.68
C LEU A 20 11.05 -1.90 -12.27
N SER A 21 12.00 -2.52 -12.98
CA SER A 21 13.07 -1.81 -13.69
C SER A 21 12.81 -1.93 -15.18
N ILE A 22 12.41 -0.83 -15.82
CA ILE A 22 12.17 -0.74 -17.26
C ILE A 22 12.71 0.60 -17.75
N GLU A 23 13.51 0.57 -18.82
CA GLU A 23 14.14 1.75 -19.39
C GLU A 23 13.34 2.35 -20.55
N SER A 24 12.67 1.49 -21.34
CA SER A 24 11.92 1.90 -22.53
C SER A 24 10.44 2.16 -22.25
N TRP A 25 9.92 3.28 -22.76
CA TRP A 25 8.49 3.59 -22.71
C TRP A 25 7.63 2.59 -23.47
N ASP A 26 8.10 2.12 -24.63
CA ASP A 26 7.34 1.17 -25.44
C ASP A 26 7.15 -0.16 -24.69
N GLU A 27 8.23 -0.65 -24.07
CA GLU A 27 8.19 -1.85 -23.22
C GLU A 27 7.31 -1.64 -21.99
N PHE A 28 7.39 -0.47 -21.35
CA PHE A 28 6.60 -0.13 -20.18
C PHE A 28 5.10 -0.20 -20.49
N TRP A 29 4.65 0.39 -21.59
CA TRP A 29 3.24 0.40 -21.98
C TRP A 29 2.73 -0.93 -22.52
N ARG A 30 3.63 -1.82 -22.94
CA ARG A 30 3.29 -3.20 -23.33
C ARG A 30 3.17 -4.15 -22.15
N GLN A 31 3.59 -3.73 -20.95
CA GLN A 31 3.52 -4.59 -19.76
C GLN A 31 2.09 -5.03 -19.47
N ASP A 32 1.93 -6.34 -19.26
CA ASP A 32 0.70 -6.93 -18.79
C ASP A 32 0.85 -7.52 -17.36
N GLY A 33 -0.27 -7.95 -16.78
CA GLY A 33 -0.27 -8.54 -15.44
C GLY A 33 0.54 -9.84 -15.32
N ALA A 34 0.77 -10.56 -16.43
CA ALA A 34 1.53 -11.80 -16.47
C ALA A 34 3.04 -11.52 -16.52
N GLN A 35 3.48 -10.58 -17.35
CA GLN A 35 4.86 -10.10 -17.43
C GLN A 35 5.30 -9.48 -16.11
N LEU A 36 4.46 -8.63 -15.50
CA LEU A 36 4.72 -8.09 -14.17
C LEU A 36 4.79 -9.19 -13.08
N LYS A 37 4.04 -10.29 -13.23
CA LYS A 37 4.13 -11.44 -12.32
C LYS A 37 5.46 -12.18 -12.52
N SER A 38 5.87 -12.39 -13.76
CA SER A 38 7.16 -13.01 -14.10
C SER A 38 8.35 -12.15 -13.62
N ALA A 39 8.20 -10.83 -13.62
CA ALA A 39 9.16 -9.89 -13.05
C ALA A 39 9.19 -9.86 -11.50
N GLY A 40 8.38 -10.68 -10.82
CA GLY A 40 8.38 -10.78 -9.35
C GLY A 40 7.61 -9.69 -8.62
N VAL A 41 6.89 -8.81 -9.33
CA VAL A 41 6.09 -7.74 -8.71
C VAL A 41 4.91 -8.35 -7.94
N GLY A 42 4.68 -7.96 -6.69
CA GLY A 42 3.57 -8.48 -5.87
C GLY A 42 2.18 -8.12 -6.42
N VAL A 43 1.16 -8.95 -6.15
CA VAL A 43 -0.21 -8.80 -6.71
C VAL A 43 -0.78 -7.38 -6.52
N SER A 44 -0.63 -6.83 -5.32
CA SER A 44 -1.15 -5.50 -4.96
C SER A 44 -0.44 -4.36 -5.68
N ASP A 45 0.82 -4.55 -6.05
CA ASP A 45 1.60 -3.55 -6.78
C ASP A 45 1.34 -3.67 -8.28
N ARG A 46 1.16 -4.88 -8.82
CA ARG A 46 0.75 -5.08 -10.22
C ARG A 46 -0.57 -4.40 -10.55
N ARG A 47 -1.59 -4.62 -9.72
CA ARG A 47 -2.91 -3.97 -9.88
C ARG A 47 -2.81 -2.45 -9.79
N TYR A 48 -1.93 -1.97 -8.91
CA TYR A 48 -1.74 -0.53 -8.73
C TYR A 48 -1.05 0.12 -9.93
N ILE A 49 0.06 -0.47 -10.40
CA ILE A 49 0.80 0.02 -11.58
C ILE A 49 -0.11 0.05 -12.80
N LEU A 50 -0.81 -1.05 -13.10
CA LEU A 50 -1.73 -1.13 -14.25
C LEU A 50 -2.88 -0.12 -14.14
N SER A 51 -3.44 0.09 -12.95
CA SER A 51 -4.48 1.11 -12.75
C SER A 51 -3.94 2.53 -12.95
N CYS A 52 -2.73 2.83 -12.49
CA CYS A 52 -2.08 4.12 -12.70
C CYS A 52 -1.78 4.37 -14.17
N MET A 53 -1.30 3.34 -14.88
CA MET A 53 -1.07 3.36 -16.32
C MET A 53 -2.34 3.73 -17.07
N GLU A 54 -3.47 3.08 -16.75
CA GLU A 54 -4.75 3.33 -17.41
C GLU A 54 -5.29 4.76 -17.16
N LYS A 55 -5.17 5.24 -15.92
CA LYS A 55 -5.56 6.62 -15.57
C LYS A 55 -4.69 7.66 -16.28
N TYR A 56 -3.39 7.41 -16.35
CA TYR A 56 -2.47 8.29 -17.08
C TYR A 56 -2.80 8.35 -18.57
N ARG A 57 -3.11 7.20 -19.19
CA ARG A 57 -3.58 7.12 -20.59
C ARG A 57 -4.91 7.83 -20.81
N SER A 58 -5.77 7.84 -19.79
CA SER A 58 -7.06 8.53 -19.81
C SER A 58 -6.93 10.05 -19.57
N GLY A 59 -5.72 10.57 -19.35
CA GLY A 59 -5.46 12.01 -19.20
C GLY A 59 -5.65 12.56 -17.78
N PHE A 60 -5.80 11.71 -16.77
CA PHE A 60 -5.83 12.18 -15.37
C PHE A 60 -4.45 12.65 -14.93
N ALA A 61 -4.40 13.70 -14.10
CA ALA A 61 -3.16 14.14 -13.48
C ALA A 61 -2.70 13.10 -12.45
N ILE A 62 -1.38 12.91 -12.33
CA ILE A 62 -0.82 11.86 -11.45
C ILE A 62 -1.12 12.13 -9.99
N ASP A 63 -1.09 13.40 -9.59
CA ASP A 63 -1.37 13.82 -8.21
C ASP A 63 -2.80 13.44 -7.77
N ASP A 64 -3.74 13.26 -8.70
CA ASP A 64 -5.13 12.88 -8.40
C ASP A 64 -5.27 11.40 -8.00
N PHE A 65 -4.36 10.53 -8.46
CA PHE A 65 -4.48 9.08 -8.26
C PHE A 65 -3.26 8.42 -7.62
N ALA A 66 -2.13 9.11 -7.53
CA ALA A 66 -0.96 8.64 -6.83
C ALA A 66 -1.27 8.55 -5.33
N HIS A 67 -0.99 7.39 -4.75
CA HIS A 67 -1.21 7.13 -3.35
C HIS A 67 0.06 6.60 -2.71
N GLU A 68 0.53 7.29 -1.69
CA GLU A 68 1.62 6.78 -0.86
C GLU A 68 1.25 5.49 -0.13
N PRO A 69 2.24 4.63 0.18
CA PRO A 69 1.99 3.45 0.97
C PRO A 69 1.44 3.86 2.33
N ARG A 70 0.34 3.21 2.75
CA ARG A 70 -0.27 3.50 4.06
C ARG A 70 0.80 3.35 5.15
N PRO A 71 0.95 4.33 6.04
CA PRO A 71 1.95 4.27 7.09
C PRO A 71 1.70 3.02 7.94
N LYS A 72 2.80 2.40 8.39
CA LYS A 72 2.72 1.25 9.29
C LYS A 72 1.98 1.69 10.55
N LYS A 73 0.96 0.92 10.95
CA LYS A 73 0.22 1.18 12.19
C LYS A 73 1.19 1.27 13.38
N THR A 74 1.19 2.41 14.08
CA THR A 74 1.99 2.63 15.29
C THR A 74 1.60 1.66 16.40
N VAL A 75 0.30 1.43 16.59
CA VAL A 75 -0.26 0.50 17.58
C VAL A 75 -1.00 -0.63 16.86
N ARG A 76 -0.64 -1.88 17.14
CA ARG A 76 -1.36 -3.08 16.68
C ARG A 76 -2.28 -3.59 17.78
N GLY A 77 -3.60 -3.58 17.54
CA GLY A 77 -4.63 -4.10 18.46
C GLY A 77 -5.97 -3.35 18.32
N TRP A 78 -7.07 -4.03 18.61
CA TRP A 78 -8.40 -3.41 18.78
C TRP A 78 -8.63 -3.14 20.26
N GLY A 79 -8.39 -1.89 20.70
CA GLY A 79 -8.83 -1.40 22.00
C GLY A 79 -7.76 -1.32 23.11
N PRO A 80 -8.15 -0.80 24.29
CA PRO A 80 -7.23 -0.40 25.37
C PRO A 80 -6.44 -1.55 26.00
N SER A 81 -6.80 -2.80 25.72
CA SER A 81 -6.19 -3.96 26.37
C SER A 81 -4.77 -4.25 25.89
N VAL A 82 -4.37 -3.79 24.70
CA VAL A 82 -3.00 -4.00 24.17
C VAL A 82 -2.53 -2.74 23.44
N GLN A 83 -1.56 -2.03 24.00
CA GLN A 83 -0.85 -0.92 23.34
C GLN A 83 0.65 -1.23 23.33
N ASN A 84 1.35 -0.88 22.25
CA ASN A 84 2.80 -1.04 22.11
C ASN A 84 3.33 -2.46 22.40
N GLY A 85 2.57 -3.50 22.01
CA GLY A 85 2.94 -4.90 22.26
C GLY A 85 2.85 -5.33 23.73
N LYS A 86 2.42 -4.44 24.63
CA LYS A 86 2.20 -4.73 26.05
C LYS A 86 0.70 -4.78 26.32
N ARG A 87 0.28 -5.83 27.04
CA ARG A 87 -1.09 -5.93 27.53
C ARG A 87 -1.28 -4.92 28.66
N ILE A 88 -2.11 -3.89 28.44
CA ILE A 88 -2.40 -2.91 29.49
C ILE A 88 -3.34 -3.57 30.48
N ARG A 89 -2.88 -3.73 31.72
CA ARG A 89 -3.69 -4.20 32.84
C ARG A 89 -4.45 -3.02 33.47
N SER A 90 -5.23 -2.26 32.70
CA SER A 90 -6.04 -1.19 33.30
C SER A 90 -7.27 -1.81 34.01
N ARG A 91 -7.67 -1.24 35.16
CA ARG A 91 -8.92 -1.63 35.86
C ARG A 91 -10.19 -1.34 35.02
N ARG A 92 -10.07 -0.47 34.01
CA ARG A 92 -11.11 -0.11 33.03
C ARG A 92 -11.09 -0.99 31.77
N ASP A 93 -10.57 -2.22 31.85
CA ASP A 93 -10.79 -3.20 30.78
C ASP A 93 -12.25 -3.65 30.84
N PRO A 94 -13.12 -3.27 29.87
CA PRO A 94 -14.55 -3.56 29.93
C PRO A 94 -14.84 -5.07 29.90
N LYS A 95 -13.87 -5.91 29.50
CA LYS A 95 -13.99 -7.38 29.61
C LYS A 95 -13.78 -7.90 31.05
N LYS A 96 -13.06 -7.16 31.92
CA LYS A 96 -12.90 -7.52 33.33
C LYS A 96 -14.07 -7.05 34.20
N SER A 97 -14.68 -5.91 33.90
CA SER A 97 -15.82 -5.40 34.68
C SER A 97 -17.08 -6.28 34.55
N LYS A 98 -17.25 -6.98 33.42
CA LYS A 98 -18.38 -7.90 33.18
C LYS A 98 -18.28 -9.27 33.86
N ARG A 99 -17.19 -9.57 34.59
CA ARG A 99 -16.97 -10.89 35.23
C ARG A 99 -17.29 -10.93 36.72
N LYS A 100 -18.04 -9.98 37.27
CA LYS A 100 -18.58 -10.06 38.63
C LYS A 100 -20.06 -10.41 38.59
N THR A 101 -20.39 -11.71 38.60
CA THR A 101 -21.67 -12.19 39.10
C THR A 101 -21.58 -12.37 40.62
N PRO A 102 -22.58 -11.92 41.41
CA PRO A 102 -22.57 -12.03 42.87
C PRO A 102 -22.83 -13.48 43.33
N ASN A 103 -22.46 -13.74 44.60
CA ASN A 103 -22.50 -15.03 45.33
C ASN A 103 -23.73 -15.89 45.07
#